data_AF-A0ABD1VQF3-F1
#
_entry.id   AF-A0ABD1VQF3-F1
#
_cell.length_a   1.000
_cell.length_b   1.000
_cell.length_c   1.000
_cell.angle_alpha   90.00
_cell.angle_beta   90.00
_cell.angle_gamma   90.00
#
_symmetry.space_group_name_H-M   'P 1'
#
loop_
_entity.id
_entity.type
_entity.pdbx_description
1 polymer ?
#
loop_
_entity_poly.entity_id
_entity_poly.type
_entity_poly.pdbx_seq_one_letter_code
_entity_poly.pdbx_strand_id
1 'polypeptide(L)'
;MDFVAKGLDEFLEGLIEERLENGVQNPSGQDESKENFVDILLGIYKDNTTGVSIDRDGIKGIILDMFAGGTDTTSTVLEWTMSELIRHPTIMKKLQNEVRGILNGKRDITDNDLRENALFETGTMVMINAWAIGRDPAFWDEPEKFRPERFLNSSIDLKGLDFQLIPFGDGRRGCPGVAFAMATNELVLANLVQKFDWELP
;
A
#
# COMPACT_ATOMS: atom_id res chain seq x y z
N MET A 1 -12.76 21.63 12.84
CA MET A 1 -12.27 21.02 11.58
C MET A 1 -11.36 22.00 10.85
N ASP A 2 -11.80 23.25 10.70
CA ASP A 2 -11.08 24.30 9.97
C ASP A 2 -9.66 24.60 10.46
N PHE A 3 -9.41 24.53 11.77
CA PHE A 3 -8.06 24.74 12.33
C PHE A 3 -7.07 23.65 11.88
N VAL A 4 -7.50 22.38 11.87
CA VAL A 4 -6.66 21.25 11.45
C VAL A 4 -6.43 21.29 9.95
N ALA A 5 -7.49 21.54 9.18
CA ALA A 5 -7.40 21.69 7.73
C ALA A 5 -6.43 22.82 7.35
N LYS A 6 -6.54 23.98 8.01
CA LYS A 6 -5.65 25.12 7.80
C LYS A 6 -4.20 24.82 8.18
N GLY A 7 -3.97 24.15 9.31
CA GLY A 7 -2.62 23.77 9.72
C GLY A 7 -1.94 22.79 8.76
N LEU A 8 -2.69 21.81 8.23
CA LEU A 8 -2.20 20.88 7.22
C LEU A 8 -1.91 21.59 5.89
N ASP A 9 -2.78 22.51 5.49
CA ASP A 9 -2.59 23.31 4.28
C ASP A 9 -1.33 24.17 4.37
N GLU A 10 -1.15 24.92 5.47
CA GLU A 10 0.04 25.74 5.71
C GLU A 10 1.33 24.89 5.73
N PHE A 11 1.28 23.70 6.33
CA PHE A 11 2.42 22.79 6.35
C PHE A 11 2.80 22.29 4.94
N LEU A 12 1.80 21.84 4.16
CA LEU A 12 2.04 21.33 2.81
C LEU A 12 2.47 22.44 1.85
N GLU A 13 1.94 23.65 2.02
CA GLU A 13 2.38 24.83 1.27
C GLU A 13 3.85 25.13 1.55
N GLY A 14 4.26 25.16 2.82
CA GLY A 14 5.65 25.37 3.21
C GLY A 14 6.59 24.29 2.65
N LEU A 15 6.15 23.03 2.63
CA LEU A 15 6.91 21.93 2.02
C LEU A 15 7.12 22.14 0.50
N ILE A 16 6.08 22.58 -0.20
CA ILE A 16 6.16 22.87 -1.64
C ILE A 16 7.13 24.03 -1.91
N GLU A 17 7.05 25.10 -1.11
CA GLU A 17 7.93 26.27 -1.23
C GLU A 17 9.39 25.88 -1.01
N GLU A 18 9.69 25.15 0.06
CA GLU A 18 11.04 24.66 0.38
C GLU A 18 11.64 23.86 -0.80
N ARG A 19 10.84 22.98 -1.40
CA ARG A 19 11.30 22.11 -2.51
C ARG A 19 11.49 22.88 -3.81
N LEU A 20 10.66 23.87 -4.07
CA LEU A 20 10.82 24.75 -5.24
C LEU A 20 12.08 25.61 -5.13
N GLU A 21 12.39 26.14 -3.94
CA GLU A 21 13.58 26.94 -3.69
C GLU A 21 14.87 26.09 -3.78
N ASN A 22 14.88 24.90 -3.19
CA ASN A 22 16.03 23.99 -3.21
C ASN A 22 16.33 23.44 -4.61
N GLY A 23 15.29 23.21 -5.44
CA GLY A 23 15.46 22.77 -6.83
C GLY A 23 16.12 23.81 -7.77
N VAL A 24 16.15 25.09 -7.38
CA VAL A 24 16.83 26.16 -8.14
C VAL A 24 18.33 26.21 -7.85
N GLN A 25 18.76 25.72 -6.68
CA GLN A 25 20.16 25.80 -6.23
C GLN A 25 21.06 24.67 -6.74
N ASN A 26 20.50 23.64 -7.39
CA ASN A 26 21.25 22.50 -7.93
C ASN A 26 21.11 22.37 -9.47
N PRO A 27 21.67 23.31 -10.28
CA PRO A 27 21.57 23.27 -11.74
C PRO A 27 22.54 22.27 -12.39
N SER A 28 23.46 21.68 -11.62
CA SER A 28 24.39 20.66 -12.08
C SER A 28 23.93 19.29 -11.59
N GLY A 29 23.41 18.46 -12.49
CA GLY A 29 22.99 17.08 -12.25
C GLY A 29 24.13 16.15 -11.84
N GLN A 30 24.72 16.38 -10.66
CA GLN A 30 25.82 15.60 -10.09
C GLN A 30 25.53 15.01 -8.72
N ASP A 31 24.28 15.09 -8.25
CA ASP A 31 23.82 14.28 -7.13
C ASP A 31 22.54 13.56 -7.56
N GLU A 32 22.62 12.25 -7.80
CA GLU A 32 21.44 11.36 -7.84
C GLU A 32 20.85 11.28 -6.42
N SER A 33 20.55 12.42 -5.79
CA SER A 33 19.68 12.44 -4.63
C SER A 33 18.34 11.93 -5.14
N LYS A 34 18.01 10.68 -4.79
CA LYS A 34 16.81 9.95 -5.21
C LYS A 34 15.62 10.92 -5.32
N GLU A 35 15.21 11.18 -6.55
CA GLU A 35 14.00 11.92 -6.85
C GLU A 35 12.86 11.32 -6.02
N ASN A 36 12.24 12.14 -5.17
CA ASN A 36 11.17 11.68 -4.29
C ASN A 36 9.81 12.02 -4.88
N PHE A 37 8.75 11.47 -4.28
CA PHE A 37 7.39 11.63 -4.78
C PHE A 37 6.96 13.09 -4.97
N VAL A 38 7.38 13.99 -4.07
CA VAL A 38 7.07 15.43 -4.16
C VAL A 38 7.81 16.06 -5.34
N ASP A 39 9.07 15.69 -5.56
CA ASP A 39 9.87 16.21 -6.68
C ASP A 39 9.24 15.82 -8.03
N ILE A 40 8.74 14.59 -8.16
CA ILE A 40 8.03 14.10 -9.36
C ILE A 40 6.77 14.93 -9.62
N LEU A 41 5.95 15.17 -8.58
CA LEU A 41 4.73 15.99 -8.71
C LEU A 41 5.04 17.43 -9.11
N LEU A 42 6.12 18.01 -8.56
CA LEU A 42 6.58 19.35 -8.92
C LEU A 42 7.15 19.39 -10.35
N GLY A 43 7.75 18.29 -10.83
CA GLY A 43 8.15 18.12 -12.22
C GLY A 43 6.95 18.23 -13.17
N ILE A 44 5.86 17.52 -12.86
CA ILE A 44 4.60 17.56 -13.64
C ILE A 44 3.96 18.95 -13.57
N TYR A 45 3.97 19.59 -12.40
CA TYR A 45 3.49 20.97 -12.25
C TYR A 45 4.23 21.97 -13.15
N LYS A 46 5.54 21.80 -13.31
CA LYS A 46 6.39 22.65 -14.16
C LYS A 46 6.25 22.30 -15.64
N ASP A 47 6.09 21.02 -15.96
CA ASP A 47 5.98 20.53 -17.33
C ASP A 47 4.52 20.48 -17.78
N ASN A 48 4.02 21.62 -18.26
CA ASN A 48 2.64 21.77 -18.75
C ASN A 48 2.39 21.08 -20.11
N THR A 49 3.28 20.18 -20.57
CA THR A 49 3.21 19.51 -21.87
C THR A 49 2.48 18.18 -21.86
N THR A 50 2.41 17.48 -20.72
CA THR A 50 1.48 16.37 -20.54
C THR A 50 0.08 16.96 -20.43
N GLY A 51 -0.90 16.51 -21.20
CA GLY A 51 -2.28 17.06 -21.24
C GLY A 51 -3.10 16.96 -19.93
N VAL A 52 -2.42 16.88 -18.78
CA VAL A 52 -2.92 16.92 -17.41
C VAL A 52 -2.17 18.05 -16.70
N SER A 53 -2.85 19.17 -16.44
CA SER A 53 -2.31 20.23 -15.58
C SER A 53 -2.72 19.96 -14.13
N ILE A 54 -1.75 19.77 -13.24
CA ILE A 54 -1.98 19.66 -11.79
C ILE A 54 -1.64 21.03 -11.19
N ASP A 55 -2.54 21.60 -10.39
CA ASP A 55 -2.28 22.85 -9.66
C ASP A 55 -1.72 22.56 -8.26
N ARG A 56 -1.32 23.61 -7.53
CA ARG A 56 -0.75 23.46 -6.18
C ARG A 56 -1.70 22.77 -5.21
N ASP A 57 -3.00 23.08 -5.27
CA ASP A 57 -3.99 22.45 -4.42
C ASP A 57 -4.17 20.96 -4.75
N GLY A 58 -4.09 20.58 -6.03
CA GLY A 58 -4.03 19.20 -6.49
C GLY A 58 -2.80 18.45 -5.98
N ILE A 59 -1.63 19.08 -5.98
CA ILE A 59 -0.40 18.49 -5.40
C ILE A 59 -0.58 18.24 -3.90
N LYS A 60 -1.07 19.24 -3.15
CA LYS A 60 -1.35 19.10 -1.71
C LYS A 60 -2.35 17.97 -1.44
N GLY A 61 -3.42 17.90 -2.24
CA GLY A 61 -4.42 16.84 -2.17
C GLY A 61 -3.82 15.45 -2.40
N ILE A 62 -3.02 15.27 -3.45
CA ILE A 62 -2.38 13.99 -3.76
C ILE A 62 -1.42 13.56 -2.65
N ILE A 63 -0.62 14.50 -2.11
CA ILE A 63 0.28 14.21 -0.99
C ILE A 63 -0.53 13.77 0.24
N LEU A 64 -1.57 14.52 0.58
CA LEU A 64 -2.43 14.21 1.73
C LEU A 64 -3.13 12.86 1.58
N ASP A 65 -3.71 12.57 0.41
CA ASP A 65 -4.37 11.30 0.12
C ASP A 65 -3.41 10.12 0.27
N MET A 66 -2.16 10.29 -0.15
CA MET A 66 -1.15 9.24 -0.04
C MET A 66 -0.70 9.00 1.40
N PHE A 67 -0.52 10.07 2.19
CA PHE A 67 -0.20 9.95 3.61
C PHE A 67 -1.36 9.34 4.40
N ALA A 68 -2.58 9.82 4.20
CA ALA A 68 -3.77 9.32 4.88
C ALA A 68 -4.03 7.85 4.53
N GLY A 69 -4.01 7.51 3.24
CA GLY A 69 -4.24 6.14 2.76
C GLY A 69 -3.16 5.14 3.22
N GLY A 70 -1.92 5.60 3.41
CA GLY A 70 -0.80 4.76 3.80
C GLY A 70 -0.58 4.61 5.32
N THR A 71 -1.17 5.48 6.16
CA THR A 71 -0.88 5.48 7.60
C THR A 71 -1.72 4.45 8.36
N ASP A 72 -3.04 4.63 8.38
CA ASP A 72 -3.94 3.81 9.21
C ASP A 72 -3.99 2.35 8.74
N THR A 73 -3.90 2.14 7.44
CA THR A 73 -3.92 0.79 6.83
C THR A 73 -2.66 0.00 7.19
N THR A 74 -1.48 0.58 6.98
CA THR A 74 -0.17 -0.04 7.27
C THR A 74 -0.01 -0.33 8.76
N SER A 75 -0.36 0.62 9.63
CA SER A 75 -0.25 0.44 11.09
C SER A 75 -1.16 -0.69 11.58
N THR A 76 -2.42 -0.70 11.14
CA THR A 76 -3.39 -1.76 11.47
C THR A 76 -2.90 -3.13 11.00
N VAL A 77 -2.39 -3.23 9.77
CA VAL A 77 -1.86 -4.50 9.23
C VAL A 77 -0.66 -4.99 10.04
N LEU A 78 0.29 -4.11 10.37
CA LEU A 78 1.44 -4.47 11.19
C LEU A 78 1.03 -4.93 12.60
N GLU A 79 0.09 -4.21 13.22
CA GLU A 79 -0.44 -4.55 14.55
C GLU A 79 -1.10 -5.93 14.58
N TRP A 80 -2.02 -6.20 13.64
CA TRP A 80 -2.67 -7.50 13.53
C TRP A 80 -1.69 -8.61 13.17
N THR A 81 -0.76 -8.35 12.25
CA THR A 81 0.24 -9.34 11.84
C THR A 81 1.13 -9.73 13.01
N MET A 82 1.65 -8.75 13.76
CA MET A 82 2.46 -9.03 14.95
C MET A 82 1.63 -9.74 16.03
N SER A 83 0.39 -9.30 16.26
CA SER A 83 -0.52 -9.94 17.23
C SER A 83 -0.75 -11.41 16.91
N GLU A 84 -1.02 -11.73 15.64
CA GLU A 84 -1.26 -13.10 15.19
C GLU A 84 0.03 -13.95 15.22
N LEU A 85 1.18 -13.38 14.84
CA LEU A 85 2.46 -14.09 14.91
C LEU A 85 2.86 -14.42 16.35
N ILE A 86 2.70 -13.48 17.29
CA ILE A 86 3.03 -13.69 18.70
C ILE A 86 2.15 -14.78 19.33
N ARG A 87 0.87 -14.84 18.92
CA ARG A 87 -0.06 -15.90 19.35
C ARG A 87 0.26 -17.28 18.76
N HIS A 88 1.08 -17.36 17.71
CA HIS A 88 1.43 -18.60 17.02
C HIS A 88 2.95 -18.81 16.90
N PRO A 89 3.64 -19.22 17.99
CA PRO A 89 5.11 -19.28 18.05
C PRO A 89 5.77 -20.19 16.99
N THR A 90 5.09 -21.24 16.55
CA THR A 90 5.58 -22.13 15.49
C THR A 90 5.67 -21.42 14.14
N ILE A 91 4.67 -20.58 13.82
CA ILE A 91 4.63 -19.78 12.60
C ILE A 91 5.68 -18.67 12.67
N MET A 92 5.82 -18.01 13.83
CA MET A 92 6.88 -17.02 14.08
C MET A 92 8.28 -17.60 13.82
N LYS A 93 8.59 -18.78 14.37
CA LYS A 93 9.90 -19.43 14.17
C LYS A 93 10.16 -19.78 12.71
N LYS A 94 9.13 -20.20 11.98
CA LYS A 94 9.23 -20.48 10.55
C LYS A 94 9.50 -19.21 9.75
N LEU A 95 8.75 -18.14 9.99
CA LEU A 95 8.97 -16.84 9.35
C LEU A 95 10.38 -16.30 9.64
N GLN A 96 10.87 -16.40 10.88
CA GLN A 96 12.24 -16.04 11.24
C GLN A 96 13.29 -16.81 10.43
N ASN A 97 13.07 -18.11 10.17
CA ASN A 97 13.96 -18.92 9.38
C ASN A 97 13.90 -18.59 7.88
N GLU A 98 12.71 -18.26 7.35
CA GLU A 98 12.50 -17.88 5.95
C GLU A 98 13.09 -16.50 5.64
N VAL A 99 12.87 -15.49 6.48
CA VAL A 99 13.48 -14.15 6.33
C VAL A 99 15.01 -14.24 6.32
N ARG A 100 15.58 -15.17 7.08
CA ARG A 100 17.03 -15.44 7.09
C ARG A 100 17.54 -16.16 5.84
N GLY A 101 16.65 -16.69 5.00
CA GLY A 101 16.99 -17.52 3.83
C GLY A 101 16.66 -16.92 2.45
N ILE A 102 15.89 -15.83 2.36
CA ILE A 102 15.31 -15.38 1.07
C ILE A 102 16.00 -14.11 0.54
N LEU A 103 16.92 -14.32 -0.41
CA LEU A 103 17.27 -13.38 -1.47
C LEU A 103 17.38 -14.19 -2.79
N ASN A 104 16.40 -14.07 -3.71
CA ASN A 104 16.53 -14.15 -5.20
C ASN A 104 15.20 -14.45 -6.00
N GLY A 105 14.49 -13.40 -6.47
CA GLY A 105 14.12 -13.10 -7.90
C GLY A 105 13.06 -13.85 -8.80
N LYS A 106 11.84 -13.23 -8.98
CA LYS A 106 10.98 -12.92 -10.22
C LYS A 106 10.26 -14.04 -11.06
N ARG A 107 9.15 -13.89 -11.87
CA ARG A 107 8.16 -12.83 -12.37
C ARG A 107 6.91 -13.41 -13.17
N ASP A 108 5.91 -12.55 -13.56
CA ASP A 108 4.41 -12.67 -13.80
C ASP A 108 3.76 -12.83 -15.25
N ILE A 109 2.38 -12.82 -15.38
CA ILE A 109 1.46 -12.75 -16.59
C ILE A 109 0.10 -11.93 -16.34
N THR A 110 -0.74 -11.54 -17.37
CA THR A 110 -1.66 -10.35 -17.53
C THR A 110 -3.22 -10.50 -17.73
N ASP A 111 -3.94 -9.34 -17.88
CA ASP A 111 -5.33 -8.89 -17.54
C ASP A 111 -6.50 -8.94 -18.60
N ASN A 112 -6.42 -9.64 -19.74
CA ASN A 112 -7.38 -9.40 -20.85
C ASN A 112 -8.77 -10.08 -20.80
N ASP A 113 -9.17 -10.72 -19.70
CA ASP A 113 -10.23 -11.75 -19.75
C ASP A 113 -11.63 -11.40 -19.17
N LEU A 114 -11.86 -10.23 -18.53
CA LEU A 114 -12.99 -10.11 -17.56
C LEU A 114 -14.01 -8.96 -17.76
N ARG A 115 -14.49 -8.67 -18.97
CA ARG A 115 -15.45 -7.56 -19.17
C ARG A 115 -16.72 -7.89 -19.96
N GLU A 116 -17.70 -8.61 -19.39
CA GLU A 116 -19.11 -8.54 -19.86
C GLU A 116 -20.17 -8.73 -18.75
N ASN A 117 -21.16 -7.82 -18.73
CA ASN A 117 -22.50 -7.86 -18.09
C ASN A 117 -22.67 -7.22 -16.68
N ALA A 118 -23.38 -6.09 -16.59
CA ALA A 118 -23.78 -5.45 -15.32
C ALA A 118 -25.31 -5.44 -15.12
N LEU A 119 -25.72 -5.76 -13.89
CA LEU A 119 -27.08 -6.11 -13.42
C LEU A 119 -27.74 -5.03 -12.52
N PHE A 120 -27.29 -3.78 -12.54
CA PHE A 120 -27.67 -2.78 -11.53
C PHE A 120 -28.32 -1.52 -12.12
N GLU A 121 -29.28 -0.95 -11.38
CA GLU A 121 -29.88 0.33 -11.69
C GLU A 121 -28.88 1.48 -11.45
N THR A 122 -28.92 2.51 -12.31
CA THR A 122 -28.10 3.71 -12.19
C THR A 122 -28.29 4.39 -10.83
N GLY A 123 -27.19 4.68 -10.13
CA GLY A 123 -27.20 5.31 -8.82
C GLY A 123 -27.18 4.34 -7.63
N THR A 124 -27.17 3.02 -7.88
CA THR A 124 -27.02 2.01 -6.84
C THR A 124 -25.67 2.14 -6.13
N MET A 125 -25.67 2.29 -4.81
CA MET A 125 -24.46 2.16 -3.99
C MET A 125 -24.14 0.67 -3.81
N VAL A 126 -22.95 0.26 -4.25
CA VAL A 126 -22.44 -1.10 -4.08
C VAL A 126 -21.33 -1.07 -3.03
N MET A 127 -21.46 -1.91 -2.00
CA MET A 127 -20.43 -2.11 -0.98
C MET A 127 -19.91 -3.54 -1.08
N ILE A 128 -18.59 -3.69 -1.24
CA ILE A 128 -17.93 -5.00 -1.28
C ILE A 128 -17.40 -5.33 0.12
N ASN A 129 -17.91 -6.39 0.73
CA ASN A 129 -17.51 -6.81 2.07
C ASN A 129 -16.29 -7.76 2.00
N ALA A 130 -15.11 -7.18 1.80
CA ALA A 130 -13.85 -7.93 1.74
C ALA A 130 -13.59 -8.76 3.01
N TRP A 131 -14.03 -8.28 4.18
CA TRP A 131 -13.89 -8.98 5.45
C TRP A 131 -14.67 -10.30 5.47
N ALA A 132 -15.91 -10.29 4.98
CA ALA A 132 -16.74 -11.49 4.90
C ALA A 132 -16.20 -12.47 3.85
N ILE A 133 -15.78 -11.97 2.69
CA ILE A 133 -15.19 -12.79 1.62
C ILE A 133 -13.93 -13.51 2.12
N GLY A 134 -13.04 -12.80 2.83
CA GLY A 134 -11.82 -13.39 3.41
C GLY A 134 -12.07 -14.40 4.54
N ARG A 135 -13.31 -14.56 5.00
CA ARG A 135 -13.73 -15.51 6.06
C ARG A 135 -14.77 -16.53 5.60
N ASP A 136 -15.12 -16.52 4.32
CA ASP A 136 -16.15 -17.41 3.82
C ASP A 136 -15.61 -18.86 3.72
N PRO A 137 -16.20 -19.82 4.46
CA PRO A 137 -15.76 -21.22 4.42
C PRO A 137 -15.97 -21.89 3.05
N ALA A 138 -16.73 -21.27 2.13
CA ALA A 138 -16.85 -21.75 0.76
C ALA A 138 -15.54 -21.60 -0.03
N PHE A 139 -14.71 -20.60 0.31
CA PHE A 139 -13.43 -20.32 -0.36
C PHE A 139 -12.22 -20.67 0.51
N TRP A 140 -12.37 -20.62 1.84
CA TRP A 140 -11.27 -20.77 2.77
C TRP A 140 -11.50 -21.92 3.74
N ASP A 141 -10.64 -22.94 3.67
CA ASP A 141 -10.58 -23.99 4.68
C ASP A 141 -10.12 -23.40 6.03
N GLU A 142 -10.83 -23.71 7.12
CA GLU A 142 -10.59 -23.16 8.46
C GLU A 142 -10.37 -21.62 8.44
N PRO A 143 -11.36 -20.81 8.03
CA PRO A 143 -11.18 -19.38 7.71
C PRO A 143 -10.78 -18.52 8.90
N GLU A 144 -11.19 -18.93 10.11
CA GLU A 144 -10.89 -18.21 11.34
C GLU A 144 -9.49 -18.53 11.90
N LYS A 145 -8.76 -19.49 11.31
CA LYS A 145 -7.40 -19.84 11.75
C LYS A 145 -6.35 -19.06 10.97
N PHE A 146 -5.50 -18.35 11.71
CA PHE A 146 -4.29 -17.76 11.16
C PHE A 146 -3.32 -18.86 10.67
N ARG A 147 -3.32 -19.08 9.35
CA ARG A 147 -2.56 -20.15 8.69
C ARG A 147 -1.93 -19.58 7.42
N PRO A 148 -0.81 -18.84 7.52
CA PRO A 148 -0.10 -18.27 6.36
C PRO A 148 0.31 -19.33 5.34
N GLU A 149 0.51 -20.57 5.77
CA GLU A 149 0.81 -21.72 4.92
C GLU A 149 -0.20 -21.92 3.78
N ARG A 150 -1.44 -21.45 3.93
CA ARG A 150 -2.46 -21.54 2.87
C ARG A 150 -2.08 -20.77 1.60
N PHE A 151 -1.14 -19.84 1.71
CA PHE A 151 -0.63 -19.05 0.59
C PHE A 151 0.70 -19.60 0.04
N LEU A 152 1.36 -20.54 0.73
CA LEU A 152 2.60 -21.14 0.25
C LEU A 152 2.31 -22.09 -0.92
N ASN A 153 3.03 -21.90 -2.03
CA ASN A 153 2.80 -22.61 -3.30
C ASN A 153 1.36 -22.46 -3.85
N SER A 154 0.64 -21.43 -3.40
CA SER A 154 -0.64 -21.03 -3.97
C SER A 154 -0.42 -20.09 -5.15
N SER A 155 -1.33 -20.12 -6.11
CA SER A 155 -1.39 -19.10 -7.17
C SER A 155 -2.13 -17.84 -6.72
N ILE A 156 -2.77 -17.87 -5.54
CA ILE A 156 -3.54 -16.75 -5.01
C ILE A 156 -2.61 -15.58 -4.71
N ASP A 157 -2.89 -14.42 -5.29
CA ASP A 157 -2.13 -13.20 -5.04
C ASP A 157 -2.98 -11.99 -4.66
N LEU A 158 -2.31 -10.88 -4.41
CA LEU A 158 -2.91 -9.62 -3.95
C LEU A 158 -3.15 -8.63 -5.10
N LYS A 159 -2.96 -9.05 -6.35
CA LYS A 159 -2.98 -8.17 -7.54
C LYS A 159 -4.39 -7.94 -8.07
N GLY A 160 -5.41 -8.49 -7.39
CA GLY A 160 -6.82 -8.26 -7.70
C GLY A 160 -7.44 -9.31 -8.61
N LEU A 161 -6.71 -10.35 -9.02
CA LEU A 161 -7.24 -11.42 -9.88
C LEU A 161 -7.92 -12.54 -9.08
N ASP A 162 -7.67 -12.62 -7.78
CA ASP A 162 -8.29 -13.58 -6.87
C ASP A 162 -9.34 -12.88 -5.99
N PHE A 163 -10.60 -12.87 -6.44
CA PHE A 163 -11.68 -12.16 -5.73
C PHE A 163 -11.98 -12.69 -4.33
N GLN A 164 -11.50 -13.89 -3.99
CA GLN A 164 -11.52 -14.43 -2.63
C GLN A 164 -10.54 -13.72 -1.67
N LEU A 165 -9.60 -12.91 -2.18
CA LEU A 165 -8.61 -12.13 -1.44
C LEU A 165 -8.40 -10.74 -2.05
N ILE A 166 -9.20 -9.76 -1.63
CA ILE A 166 -9.18 -8.37 -2.16
C ILE A 166 -8.87 -7.29 -1.10
N PRO A 167 -7.80 -7.42 -0.29
CA PRO A 167 -7.50 -6.45 0.76
C PRO A 167 -7.06 -5.07 0.22
N PHE A 168 -6.62 -5.01 -1.04
CA PHE A 168 -6.26 -3.78 -1.74
C PHE A 168 -7.33 -3.32 -2.75
N GLY A 169 -8.52 -3.95 -2.72
CA GLY A 169 -9.51 -3.80 -3.78
C GLY A 169 -9.02 -4.38 -5.11
N ASP A 170 -9.72 -4.02 -6.19
CA ASP A 170 -9.37 -4.43 -7.54
C ASP A 170 -9.94 -3.44 -8.60
N GLY A 171 -9.49 -3.57 -9.85
CA GLY A 171 -9.99 -2.85 -11.01
C GLY A 171 -9.54 -1.39 -11.05
N ARG A 172 -10.37 -0.53 -11.66
CA ARG A 172 -10.04 0.90 -11.89
C ARG A 172 -9.77 1.72 -10.63
N ARG A 173 -10.14 1.20 -9.46
CA ARG A 173 -9.96 1.84 -8.15
C ARG A 173 -9.18 0.95 -7.19
N GLY A 174 -8.46 -0.06 -7.70
CA GLY A 174 -7.50 -0.82 -6.90
C GLY A 174 -6.46 0.10 -6.26
N CYS A 175 -5.95 -0.28 -5.09
CA CYS A 175 -5.09 0.58 -4.29
C CYS A 175 -3.83 1.00 -5.07
N PRO A 176 -3.62 2.31 -5.31
CA PRO A 176 -2.41 2.78 -6.00
C PRO A 176 -1.16 2.61 -5.13
N GLY A 177 -1.33 2.48 -3.81
CA GLY A 177 -0.25 2.32 -2.83
C GLY A 177 0.19 0.87 -2.58
N VAL A 178 -0.35 -0.13 -3.29
CA VAL A 178 -0.09 -1.55 -3.00
C VAL A 178 1.42 -1.88 -2.96
N ALA A 179 2.19 -1.39 -3.93
CA ALA A 179 3.63 -1.65 -3.99
C ALA A 179 4.38 -1.04 -2.80
N PHE A 180 3.98 0.18 -2.39
CA PHE A 180 4.57 0.87 -1.25
C PHE A 180 4.20 0.20 0.08
N ALA A 181 2.92 -0.17 0.25
CA ALA A 181 2.41 -0.82 1.44
C ALA A 181 3.05 -2.20 1.64
N MET A 182 3.15 -3.02 0.58
CA MET A 182 3.80 -4.33 0.63
C MET A 182 5.28 -4.19 1.01
N ALA A 183 6.04 -3.35 0.32
CA ALA A 183 7.46 -3.17 0.62
C ALA A 183 7.69 -2.66 2.05
N THR A 184 6.87 -1.73 2.52
CA THR A 184 6.97 -1.17 3.88
C THR A 184 6.63 -2.22 4.93
N ASN A 185 5.50 -2.92 4.78
CA ASN A 185 5.06 -3.94 5.72
C ASN A 185 6.05 -5.09 5.79
N GLU A 186 6.49 -5.62 4.65
CA GLU A 186 7.47 -6.70 4.60
C GLU A 186 8.78 -6.30 5.26
N LEU A 187 9.30 -5.11 4.94
CA LEU A 187 10.57 -4.63 5.49
C LEU A 187 10.48 -4.40 7.01
N VAL A 188 9.42 -3.72 7.47
CA VAL A 188 9.23 -3.45 8.90
C VAL A 188 9.06 -4.77 9.65
N LEU A 189 8.20 -5.66 9.15
CA LEU A 189 7.97 -6.96 9.77
C LEU A 189 9.25 -7.80 9.82
N ALA A 190 9.99 -7.89 8.71
CA ALA A 190 11.26 -8.60 8.65
C ALA A 190 12.25 -8.07 9.69
N ASN A 191 12.34 -6.74 9.84
CA ASN A 191 13.20 -6.12 10.84
C ASN A 191 12.75 -6.42 12.28
N LEU A 192 11.45 -6.35 12.57
CA LEU A 192 10.92 -6.62 13.91
C LEU A 192 11.16 -8.08 14.32
N VAL A 193 10.91 -9.00 13.41
CA VAL A 193 11.02 -10.46 13.63
C VAL A 193 12.48 -10.92 13.66
N GLN A 194 13.37 -10.23 12.94
CA GLN A 194 14.81 -10.52 12.93
C GLN A 194 15.52 -10.00 14.18
N LYS A 195 15.15 -8.81 14.68
CA LYS A 195 15.92 -8.09 15.72
C LYS A 195 15.44 -8.36 17.15
N PHE A 196 14.22 -8.84 17.33
CA PHE A 196 13.62 -9.03 18.65
C PHE A 196 13.01 -10.42 18.79
N ASP A 197 13.12 -10.97 20.00
CA ASP A 197 12.31 -12.09 20.44
C ASP A 197 11.04 -11.55 21.10
N TRP A 198 9.90 -12.18 20.80
CA TRP A 198 8.58 -11.70 21.20
C TRP A 198 7.87 -12.75 22.05
N GLU A 199 7.21 -12.28 23.11
CA GLU A 199 6.32 -13.06 23.95
C GLU A 199 5.08 -12.24 24.30
N LEU A 200 3.97 -12.90 24.61
CA LEU A 200 2.81 -12.20 25.17
C LEU A 200 3.18 -11.70 26.58
N PRO A 201 2.67 -10.52 26.99
CA PRO A 201 2.84 -10.02 28.36
C PRO A 201 2.33 -11.00 29.43
#